data_AF-A0A7J6QQK8-F1
#
_entry.id   AF-A0A7J6QQK8-F1
#
_cell.length_a   1.000
_cell.length_b   1.000
_cell.length_c   1.000
_cell.angle_alpha   90.00
_cell.angle_beta   90.00
_cell.angle_gamma   90.00
#
_symmetry.space_group_name_H-M   'P 1'
#
loop_
_entity.id
_entity.type
_entity.pdbx_description
1 polymer ?
#
loop_
_entity_poly.entity_id
_entity_poly.type
_entity_poly.pdbx_seq_one_letter_code
_entity_poly.pdbx_strand_id
1 'polypeptide(L)'
;MKIRGLVSGKTVGVLSENSSVSEPLQKRFSDPNATEESIDNLVEEFPTGVKEGDYKKRGFSDSMYGMSKLALIAWTKVLAREAMADPRKILVTGCCPGWCQTDMSSHSGPRSAETGAQVMAWLAAEVDYDPTMSGKLYRDDQEFDWQTGNLLSTGEMY
;
A
#
# COMPACT_ATOMS: atom_id res chain seq x y z
N MET A 1 25.83 15.53 1.67
CA MET A 1 25.18 14.48 0.86
C MET A 1 24.47 13.54 1.83
N LYS A 2 23.16 13.71 2.05
CA LYS A 2 22.36 12.83 2.93
C LYS A 2 21.99 11.60 2.12
N ILE A 3 22.55 10.44 2.46
CA ILE A 3 22.13 9.16 1.88
C ILE A 3 20.83 8.77 2.60
N ARG A 4 19.69 8.93 1.93
CA ARG A 4 18.36 8.52 2.42
C ARG A 4 18.09 7.11 1.89
N GLY A 5 18.01 6.12 2.78
CA GLY A 5 17.57 4.77 2.42
C GLY A 5 16.06 4.78 2.20
N LEU A 6 15.62 4.57 0.97
CA LEU A 6 14.20 4.51 0.59
C LEU A 6 13.91 3.10 0.07
N VAL A 7 12.97 2.41 0.71
CA VAL A 7 12.33 1.22 0.12
C VAL A 7 11.07 1.73 -0.58
N SER A 8 11.16 1.94 -1.89
CA SER A 8 10.04 2.42 -2.72
C SER A 8 9.24 1.23 -3.24
N GLY A 9 8.05 1.01 -2.67
CA GLY A 9 7.05 0.07 -3.17
C GLY A 9 5.94 0.84 -3.90
N LYS A 10 5.69 0.51 -5.17
CA LYS A 10 4.55 1.05 -5.94
C LYS A 10 3.25 0.41 -5.44
N THR A 11 2.26 1.17 -4.96
CA THR A 11 1.02 0.58 -4.41
C THR A 11 -0.26 1.14 -5.06
N VAL A 12 -0.86 0.37 -5.98
CA VAL A 12 -2.29 0.49 -6.33
C VAL A 12 -2.96 -0.81 -5.94
N GLY A 13 -3.82 -0.79 -4.93
CA GLY A 13 -4.64 -1.93 -4.53
C GLY A 13 -5.41 -1.54 -3.29
N VAL A 14 -6.40 -0.69 -3.47
CA VAL A 14 -7.30 -0.27 -2.41
C VAL A 14 -8.19 -1.48 -2.06
N LEU A 15 -8.36 -1.79 -0.78
CA LEU A 15 -9.32 -2.81 -0.34
C LEU A 15 -10.76 -2.49 -0.77
N SER A 16 -11.09 -1.22 -1.04
CA SER A 16 -12.41 -0.83 -1.53
C SER A 16 -12.75 -1.41 -2.90
N GLU A 17 -11.76 -1.69 -3.75
CA GLU A 17 -11.92 -2.46 -5.00
C GLU A 17 -11.87 -3.98 -4.77
N ASN A 18 -11.66 -4.41 -3.52
CA ASN A 18 -11.46 -5.80 -3.09
C ASN A 18 -12.55 -6.26 -2.11
N SER A 19 -13.78 -5.76 -2.26
CA SER A 19 -14.99 -6.19 -1.52
C SER A 19 -15.29 -7.70 -1.60
N SER A 20 -14.54 -8.43 -2.42
CA SER A 20 -14.51 -9.88 -2.58
C SER A 20 -13.58 -10.62 -1.61
N VAL A 21 -12.74 -9.94 -0.83
CA VAL A 21 -11.93 -10.58 0.23
C VAL A 21 -12.80 -10.83 1.46
N SER A 22 -12.72 -12.02 2.05
CA SER A 22 -13.52 -12.40 3.23
C SER A 22 -13.16 -11.57 4.47
N GLU A 23 -14.14 -11.32 5.34
CA GLU A 23 -13.91 -10.57 6.60
C GLU A 23 -12.76 -11.15 7.46
N PRO A 24 -12.60 -12.49 7.60
CA PRO A 24 -11.46 -13.04 8.34
C PRO A 24 -10.10 -12.66 7.72
N LEU A 25 -9.97 -12.69 6.39
CA LEU A 25 -8.74 -12.29 5.72
C LEU A 25 -8.52 -10.78 5.80
N GLN A 26 -9.56 -9.97 5.67
CA GLN A 26 -9.46 -8.52 5.86
C GLN A 26 -8.88 -8.19 7.25
N LYS A 27 -9.34 -8.86 8.30
CA LYS A 27 -8.80 -8.71 9.67
C LYS A 27 -7.33 -9.10 9.75
N ARG A 28 -6.92 -10.19 9.10
CA ARG A 28 -5.52 -10.63 9.08
C ARG A 28 -4.61 -9.63 8.34
N PHE A 29 -5.04 -9.11 7.19
CA PHE A 29 -4.28 -8.08 6.44
C PHE A 29 -4.27 -6.70 7.12
N SER A 30 -5.25 -6.42 8.00
CA SER A 30 -5.35 -5.15 8.72
C SER A 30 -4.88 -5.22 10.17
N ASP A 31 -4.34 -6.36 10.61
CA ASP A 31 -3.90 -6.55 12.00
C ASP A 31 -2.80 -5.52 12.36
N PRO A 32 -3.05 -4.61 13.33
CA PRO A 32 -2.07 -3.61 13.74
C PRO A 32 -0.82 -4.24 14.36
N ASN A 33 -0.88 -5.50 14.80
CA ASN A 33 0.20 -6.25 15.43
C ASN A 33 0.79 -7.33 14.51
N ALA A 34 0.47 -7.31 13.21
CA ALA A 34 1.05 -8.26 12.26
C ALA A 34 2.58 -8.29 12.35
N THR A 35 3.17 -9.47 12.23
CA THR A 35 4.62 -9.66 12.10
C THR A 35 4.98 -9.90 10.64
N GLU A 36 6.27 -9.71 10.30
CA GLU A 36 6.83 -10.12 9.00
C GLU A 36 6.41 -11.56 8.65
N GLU A 37 6.66 -12.50 9.56
CA GLU A 37 6.28 -13.91 9.40
C GLU A 37 4.77 -14.10 9.15
N SER A 38 3.90 -13.35 9.85
CA SER A 38 2.45 -13.47 9.65
C SER A 38 1.99 -12.98 8.27
N ILE A 39 2.65 -11.94 7.73
CA ILE A 39 2.34 -11.42 6.40
C ILE A 39 2.94 -12.32 5.33
N ASP A 40 4.12 -12.88 5.52
CA ASP A 40 4.72 -13.83 4.59
C ASP A 40 3.88 -15.10 4.45
N ASN A 41 3.40 -15.64 5.57
CA ASN A 41 2.45 -16.75 5.54
C ASN A 41 1.16 -16.40 4.76
N LEU A 42 0.61 -15.20 4.95
CA LEU A 42 -0.54 -14.72 4.18
C LEU A 42 -0.23 -14.60 2.68
N VAL A 43 0.96 -14.12 2.32
CA VAL A 43 1.40 -13.99 0.93
C VAL A 43 1.53 -15.35 0.26
N GLU A 44 2.02 -16.37 0.97
CA GLU A 44 2.18 -17.75 0.46
C GLU A 44 0.87 -18.54 0.38
N GLU A 45 -0.09 -18.26 1.28
CA GLU A 45 -1.40 -18.91 1.25
C GLU A 45 -2.17 -18.65 -0.06
N PHE A 46 -1.99 -17.47 -0.67
CA PHE A 46 -2.71 -17.09 -1.87
C PHE A 46 -2.26 -17.87 -3.13
N PRO A 47 -0.98 -17.88 -3.54
CA PRO A 47 -0.49 -18.72 -4.62
C PRO A 47 -0.78 -20.21 -4.40
N THR A 48 -0.68 -20.68 -3.15
CA THR A 48 -1.05 -22.06 -2.80
C THR A 48 -2.52 -22.32 -3.12
N GLY A 49 -3.43 -21.46 -2.67
CA GLY A 49 -4.86 -21.60 -2.97
C GLY A 49 -5.20 -21.43 -4.46
N VAL A 50 -4.43 -20.64 -5.20
CA VAL A 50 -4.56 -20.52 -6.67
C VAL A 50 -4.17 -21.82 -7.34
N LYS A 51 -3.04 -22.41 -6.94
CA LYS A 51 -2.55 -23.70 -7.45
C LYS A 51 -3.51 -24.85 -7.14
N GLU A 52 -4.13 -24.83 -5.96
CA GLU A 52 -5.09 -25.85 -5.52
C GLU A 52 -6.52 -25.59 -5.99
N GLY A 53 -6.79 -24.41 -6.57
CA GLY A 53 -8.09 -24.03 -7.11
C GLY A 53 -9.14 -23.69 -6.05
N ASP A 54 -8.73 -23.42 -4.80
CA ASP A 54 -9.62 -23.16 -3.67
C ASP A 54 -9.43 -21.78 -3.02
N TYR A 55 -8.61 -20.88 -3.60
CA TYR A 55 -8.37 -19.53 -3.06
C TYR A 55 -9.66 -18.74 -2.74
N LYS A 56 -10.72 -18.88 -3.56
CA LYS A 56 -12.04 -18.28 -3.27
C LYS A 56 -12.68 -18.84 -2.01
N LYS A 57 -12.57 -20.16 -1.79
CA LYS A 57 -13.08 -20.83 -0.58
C LYS A 57 -12.29 -20.40 0.65
N ARG A 58 -11.00 -20.10 0.49
CA ARG A 58 -10.14 -19.48 1.51
C ARG A 58 -10.46 -17.99 1.73
N GLY A 59 -11.30 -17.40 0.88
CA GLY A 59 -11.78 -16.03 0.99
C GLY A 59 -10.94 -14.99 0.25
N PHE A 60 -10.00 -15.40 -0.60
CA PHE A 60 -9.21 -14.48 -1.41
C PHE A 60 -10.02 -13.96 -2.61
N SER A 61 -9.67 -12.76 -3.06
CA SER A 61 -10.26 -12.13 -4.25
C SER A 61 -9.79 -12.76 -5.56
N ASP A 62 -10.60 -12.61 -6.61
CA ASP A 62 -10.24 -12.89 -8.01
C ASP A 62 -9.15 -11.95 -8.55
N SER A 63 -8.98 -10.78 -7.95
CA SER A 63 -7.99 -9.79 -8.40
C SER A 63 -6.60 -10.18 -7.91
N MET A 64 -5.85 -10.93 -8.72
CA MET A 64 -4.45 -11.30 -8.45
C MET A 64 -3.57 -10.06 -8.19
N TYR A 65 -3.79 -9.01 -8.98
CA TYR A 65 -3.14 -7.72 -8.81
C TYR A 65 -3.53 -7.06 -7.49
N GLY A 66 -4.83 -7.01 -7.18
CA GLY A 66 -5.34 -6.45 -5.92
C GLY A 66 -4.80 -7.19 -4.71
N MET A 67 -4.73 -8.53 -4.74
CA MET A 67 -4.14 -9.35 -3.69
C MET A 67 -2.65 -9.07 -3.49
N SER A 68 -1.89 -8.94 -4.59
CA SER A 68 -0.45 -8.59 -4.52
C SER A 68 -0.21 -7.23 -3.86
N LYS A 69 -1.14 -6.30 -4.08
CA LYS A 69 -1.04 -4.92 -3.61
C LYS A 69 -1.56 -4.75 -2.19
N LEU A 70 -2.57 -5.54 -1.81
CA LEU A 70 -2.99 -5.75 -0.44
C LEU A 70 -1.85 -6.26 0.45
N ALA A 71 -1.11 -7.28 -0.04
CA ALA A 71 0.08 -7.77 0.63
C ALA A 71 1.13 -6.68 0.83
N LEU A 72 1.42 -5.89 -0.22
CA LEU A 72 2.35 -4.75 -0.13
C LEU A 72 1.94 -3.70 0.91
N ILE A 73 0.64 -3.41 1.05
CA ILE A 73 0.13 -2.50 2.07
C ILE A 73 0.38 -3.05 3.48
N ALA A 74 0.05 -4.32 3.72
CA ALA A 74 0.27 -4.95 5.01
C ALA A 74 1.77 -4.97 5.38
N TRP A 75 2.62 -5.32 4.41
CA TRP A 75 4.08 -5.29 4.53
C TRP A 75 4.62 -3.88 4.84
N THR A 76 4.08 -2.85 4.18
CA THR A 76 4.46 -1.45 4.43
C THR A 76 4.25 -1.07 5.90
N LYS A 77 3.16 -1.54 6.53
CA LYS A 77 2.86 -1.28 7.94
C LYS A 77 3.80 -2.00 8.90
N VAL A 78 4.20 -3.24 8.57
CA VAL A 78 5.22 -3.98 9.34
C VAL A 78 6.55 -3.23 9.32
N LEU A 79 7.04 -2.93 8.12
CA LEU A 79 8.30 -2.21 7.94
C LEU A 79 8.27 -0.81 8.56
N ALA A 80 7.13 -0.13 8.50
CA ALA A 80 6.96 1.17 9.15
C ALA A 80 7.17 1.09 10.66
N ARG A 81 6.63 0.06 11.33
CA ARG A 81 6.82 -0.14 12.77
C ARG A 81 8.29 -0.42 13.11
N GLU A 82 8.94 -1.27 12.34
CA GLU A 82 10.36 -1.61 12.54
C GLU A 82 11.27 -0.39 12.33
N ALA A 83 10.99 0.40 11.29
CA ALA A 83 11.73 1.62 10.97
C ALA A 83 11.62 2.70 12.06
N MET A 84 10.54 2.70 12.87
CA MET A 84 10.43 3.65 14.00
C MET A 84 11.51 3.46 15.06
N ALA A 85 12.00 2.23 15.23
CA ALA A 85 13.08 1.92 16.18
C ALA A 85 14.47 2.28 15.62
N ASP A 86 14.57 2.64 14.33
CA ASP A 86 15.84 2.87 13.67
C ASP A 86 16.36 4.30 13.89
N PRO A 87 17.60 4.48 14.38
CA PRO A 87 18.17 5.81 14.64
C PRO A 87 18.39 6.65 13.38
N ARG A 88 18.35 6.05 12.19
CA ARG A 88 18.59 6.72 10.90
C ARG A 88 17.42 7.58 10.42
N LYS A 89 16.29 7.60 11.15
CA LYS A 89 15.09 8.37 10.80
C LYS A 89 14.55 7.99 9.41
N ILE A 90 14.22 6.71 9.25
CA ILE A 90 13.69 6.15 8.01
C ILE A 90 12.17 6.33 8.01
N LEU A 91 11.63 6.90 6.93
CA LEU A 91 10.20 7.00 6.69
C LEU A 91 9.78 5.88 5.73
N VAL A 92 8.81 5.05 6.14
CA VAL A 92 8.25 3.99 5.30
C VAL A 92 6.78 4.30 5.07
N THR A 93 6.41 4.48 3.80
CA THR A 93 5.06 4.82 3.40
C THR A 93 4.79 4.22 2.02
N GLY A 94 3.52 4.09 1.65
CA GLY A 94 3.13 3.72 0.29
C GLY A 94 2.41 4.86 -0.42
N CYS A 95 2.33 4.78 -1.73
CA CYS A 95 1.65 5.78 -2.54
C CYS A 95 0.83 5.14 -3.66
N CYS A 96 -0.28 5.80 -4.00
CA CYS A 96 -1.12 5.47 -5.14
C CYS A 96 -1.01 6.56 -6.22
N PRO A 97 -0.46 6.26 -7.40
CA PRO A 97 -0.39 7.22 -8.50
C PRO A 97 -1.76 7.51 -9.15
N GLY A 98 -2.80 6.72 -8.82
CA GLY A 98 -4.07 6.72 -9.53
C GLY A 98 -3.98 6.05 -10.91
N TRP A 99 -5.07 6.13 -11.68
CA TRP A 99 -5.16 5.51 -13.00
C TRP A 99 -4.49 6.39 -14.07
N CYS A 100 -3.25 6.05 -14.41
CA CYS A 100 -2.40 6.81 -15.33
C CYS A 100 -2.29 6.14 -16.69
N GLN A 101 -2.12 6.92 -17.76
CA GLN A 101 -1.89 6.46 -19.13
C GLN A 101 -0.45 5.90 -19.28
N THR A 102 -0.31 4.59 -19.16
CA THR A 102 0.97 3.86 -19.23
C THR A 102 0.77 2.55 -19.98
N ASP A 103 1.86 1.86 -20.35
CA ASP A 103 1.77 0.54 -20.98
C ASP A 103 0.95 -0.46 -20.14
N MET A 104 1.07 -0.41 -18.80
CA MET A 104 0.34 -1.29 -17.88
C MET A 104 -1.19 -1.07 -17.93
N SER A 105 -1.62 0.14 -18.29
CA SER A 105 -3.04 0.51 -18.41
C SER A 105 -3.49 0.63 -19.87
N SER A 106 -2.71 0.11 -20.82
CA SER A 106 -2.97 0.25 -22.25
C SER A 106 -3.18 1.71 -22.66
N HIS A 107 -2.34 2.62 -22.15
CA HIS A 107 -2.43 4.07 -22.33
C HIS A 107 -3.81 4.66 -21.99
N SER A 108 -4.57 4.02 -21.11
CA SER A 108 -5.88 4.47 -20.67
C SER A 108 -5.83 5.12 -19.28
N GLY A 109 -6.86 5.91 -18.98
CA GLY A 109 -7.03 6.56 -17.69
C GLY A 109 -7.01 8.09 -17.77
N PRO A 110 -7.51 8.77 -16.73
CA PRO A 110 -7.68 10.22 -16.74
C PRO A 110 -6.37 10.99 -16.46
N ARG A 111 -5.29 10.33 -16.02
CA ARG A 111 -4.05 10.99 -15.61
C ARG A 111 -2.89 10.67 -16.57
N SER A 112 -1.95 11.59 -16.72
CA SER A 112 -0.67 11.29 -17.37
C SER A 112 0.27 10.54 -16.42
N ALA A 113 1.35 9.96 -16.96
CA ALA A 113 2.38 9.33 -16.15
C ALA A 113 3.11 10.34 -15.25
N GLU A 114 3.32 11.56 -15.74
CA GLU A 114 3.92 12.67 -15.01
C GLU A 114 3.06 13.06 -13.80
N THR A 115 1.75 13.21 -13.98
CA THR A 115 0.83 13.48 -12.87
C THR A 115 0.87 12.35 -11.83
N GLY A 116 0.87 11.09 -12.25
CA GLY A 116 0.99 9.95 -11.34
C GLY A 116 2.31 9.91 -10.57
N ALA A 117 3.39 10.44 -11.15
CA ALA A 117 4.71 10.49 -10.53
C ALA A 117 4.84 11.53 -9.41
N GLN A 118 3.97 12.56 -9.39
CA GLN A 118 4.05 13.67 -8.45
C GLN A 118 4.03 13.23 -6.98
N VAL A 119 3.14 12.29 -6.61
CA VAL A 119 3.07 11.80 -5.22
C VAL A 119 4.36 11.10 -4.77
N MET A 120 5.02 10.38 -5.68
CA MET A 120 6.31 9.73 -5.39
C MET A 120 7.43 10.77 -5.24
N ALA A 121 7.46 11.77 -6.12
CA ALA A 121 8.44 12.85 -6.07
C ALA A 121 8.29 13.66 -4.77
N TRP A 122 7.05 14.02 -4.41
CA TRP A 122 6.73 14.73 -3.17
C TRP A 122 7.20 13.96 -1.93
N LEU A 123 6.80 12.68 -1.79
CA LEU A 123 7.22 11.83 -0.66
C LEU A 123 8.75 11.67 -0.56
N ALA A 124 9.46 11.60 -1.69
CA ALA A 124 10.90 11.35 -1.69
C ALA A 124 11.76 12.62 -1.52
N ALA A 125 11.32 13.73 -2.12
CA ALA A 125 12.13 14.95 -2.25
C ALA A 125 11.70 16.06 -1.29
N GLU A 126 10.40 16.19 -1.03
CA GLU A 126 9.83 17.36 -0.35
C GLU A 126 9.44 17.08 1.10
N VAL A 127 9.10 15.83 1.42
CA VAL A 127 8.74 15.43 2.78
C VAL A 127 9.98 15.28 3.66
N ASP A 128 10.02 16.06 4.74
CA ASP A 128 10.96 15.85 5.84
C ASP A 128 10.53 14.68 6.73
N TYR A 129 11.45 14.16 7.54
CA TYR A 129 11.13 13.04 8.42
C TYR A 129 10.05 13.46 9.44
N ASP A 130 8.88 12.86 9.28
CA ASP A 130 7.76 12.92 10.21
C ASP A 130 7.30 11.47 10.51
N PRO A 131 7.52 10.95 11.74
CA PRO A 131 7.14 9.58 12.08
C PRO A 131 5.62 9.36 12.01
N THR A 132 4.80 10.41 12.09
CA THR A 132 3.33 10.29 11.98
C THR A 132 2.87 9.95 10.57
N MET A 133 3.74 10.12 9.56
CA MET A 133 3.49 9.73 8.17
C MET A 133 3.82 8.24 7.90
N SER A 134 4.56 7.59 8.79
CA SER A 134 5.01 6.22 8.60
C SER A 134 3.85 5.23 8.65
N GLY A 135 3.82 4.26 7.74
CA GLY A 135 2.78 3.23 7.63
C GLY A 135 1.48 3.71 6.98
N LYS A 136 1.41 4.99 6.58
CA LYS A 136 0.28 5.59 5.87
C LYS A 136 0.45 5.50 4.36
N LEU A 137 -0.64 5.77 3.65
CA LEU A 137 -0.71 5.70 2.19
C LEU A 137 -1.17 7.03 1.62
N TYR A 138 -0.51 7.48 0.56
CA TYR A 138 -0.75 8.80 -0.01
C TYR A 138 -1.17 8.76 -1.48
N ARG A 139 -2.06 9.67 -1.85
CA ARG A 139 -2.45 9.98 -3.23
C ARG A 139 -2.68 11.48 -3.28
N ASP A 140 -2.09 12.15 -4.26
CA ASP A 140 -2.27 13.59 -4.48
C ASP A 140 -2.01 14.39 -3.20
N ASP A 141 -0.79 14.25 -2.66
CA ASP A 141 -0.32 14.87 -1.40
C ASP A 141 -1.15 14.62 -0.12
N GLN A 142 -2.18 13.77 -0.22
CA GLN A 142 -3.11 13.51 0.87
C GLN A 142 -3.07 12.04 1.30
N GLU A 143 -3.22 11.82 2.60
CA GLU A 143 -3.43 10.49 3.14
C GLU A 143 -4.76 9.94 2.62
N PHE A 144 -4.78 8.67 2.22
CA PHE A 144 -6.01 7.98 1.88
C PHE A 144 -6.15 6.69 2.68
N ASP A 145 -7.38 6.41 3.10
CA ASP A 145 -7.69 5.15 3.74
C ASP A 145 -7.80 4.05 2.68
N TRP A 146 -6.89 3.11 2.74
CA TRP A 146 -6.87 1.96 1.85
C TRP A 146 -8.02 0.98 2.06
N GLN A 147 -8.70 0.99 3.22
CA GLN A 147 -9.90 0.17 3.46
C GLN A 147 -11.08 0.70 2.64
N THR A 148 -11.30 2.01 2.69
CA THR A 148 -12.45 2.66 2.04
C THR A 148 -12.13 3.29 0.67
N GLY A 149 -10.86 3.51 0.35
CA GLY A 149 -10.40 4.19 -0.86
C GLY A 149 -10.56 5.70 -0.86
N ASN A 150 -11.08 6.24 0.23
CA ASN A 150 -11.37 7.65 0.37
C ASN A 150 -10.11 8.40 0.79
N LEU A 151 -9.92 9.59 0.23
CA LEU A 151 -8.99 10.55 0.81
C LEU A 151 -9.49 10.87 2.21
N LEU A 152 -8.59 10.83 3.19
CA LEU A 152 -8.92 11.32 4.52
C LEU A 152 -8.95 12.83 4.42
N SER A 153 -10.08 13.44 4.79
CA SER A 153 -10.21 14.90 4.82
C SER A 153 -9.03 15.47 5.60
N THR A 154 -8.30 16.41 5.02
CA THR A 154 -7.38 17.25 5.79
C THR A 154 -8.24 17.94 6.86
N GLY A 155 -8.19 17.44 8.09
CA GLY A 155 -8.62 18.25 9.22
C GLY A 155 -7.84 19.55 9.11
N GLU A 156 -8.57 20.67 9.06
CA GLU A 156 -8.01 22.00 8.94
C GLU A 156 -6.80 22.13 9.88
N MET A 157 -5.61 22.28 9.31
CA MET A 157 -4.44 22.74 10.03
C MET A 157 -4.48 24.26 9.92
N TYR A 158 -4.71 24.92 11.06
CA TYR A 158 -4.84 26.36 11.25
C TYR A 158 -3.83 27.22 10.46
#